data_AF-A0A183DJ40-F1
#
_entry.id   AF-A0A183DJ40-F1
#
_cell.length_a   1.000
_cell.length_b   1.000
_cell.length_c   1.000
_cell.angle_alpha   90.00
_cell.angle_beta   90.00
_cell.angle_gamma   90.00
#
_symmetry.space_group_name_H-M   'P 1'
#
loop_
_entity.id
_entity.type
_entity.pdbx_description
1 polymer ?
#
loop_
_entity_poly.entity_id
_entity_poly.type
_entity_poly.pdbx_seq_one_letter_code
_entity_poly.pdbx_strand_id
1 'polypeptide(L)'
;MDARFSEQIPYKYFRCRFQCLLKEQSAPNEYVDDRATSGKILEECGAFAHRYRLGLSQVFLRSDLLDELEERRELNLNGLIEHFQEMCRKYLAAKWLAKRRVQEIAIRCIQRNGRAYGKVREWPWWRLVIRVLPLLVATRSHFMCFCYAVL
;
A
#
# COMPACT_ATOMS: atom_id res chain seq x y z
N MET A 1 43.44 16.27 -11.57
CA MET A 1 42.23 15.90 -10.79
C MET A 1 42.29 16.71 -9.53
N ASP A 2 41.52 17.80 -9.47
CA ASP A 2 41.59 18.73 -8.35
C ASP A 2 40.88 18.12 -7.15
N ALA A 3 41.58 17.96 -6.03
CA ALA A 3 41.06 17.43 -4.76
C ALA A 3 39.90 18.25 -4.14
N ARG A 4 39.43 19.27 -4.87
CA ARG A 4 38.35 20.18 -4.47
C ARG A 4 36.97 19.66 -4.85
N PHE A 5 36.85 18.71 -5.79
CA PHE A 5 35.58 18.09 -6.19
C PHE A 5 35.76 16.57 -6.26
N SER A 6 35.40 15.91 -5.17
CA SER A 6 35.52 14.47 -4.98
C SER A 6 34.42 13.68 -5.69
N GLU A 7 33.20 14.22 -5.73
CA GLU A 7 32.01 13.51 -6.19
C GLU A 7 31.71 13.82 -7.66
N GLN A 8 31.43 12.77 -8.45
CA GLN A 8 31.16 12.87 -9.88
C GLN A 8 29.94 12.03 -10.23
N ILE A 9 28.89 12.69 -10.73
CA ILE A 9 27.59 12.04 -10.96
C ILE A 9 27.13 12.31 -12.40
N PRO A 10 26.80 11.28 -13.19
CA PRO A 10 26.19 11.46 -14.52
C PRO A 10 24.87 12.23 -14.44
N TYR A 11 24.65 13.15 -15.39
CA TYR A 11 23.48 14.05 -15.37
C TYR A 11 22.15 13.32 -15.25
N LYS A 12 21.95 12.24 -16.00
CA LYS A 12 20.73 11.42 -15.95
C LYS A 12 20.45 10.86 -14.54
N TYR A 13 21.50 10.38 -13.87
CA TYR A 13 21.37 9.83 -12.52
C TYR A 13 21.14 10.94 -11.49
N PHE A 14 21.87 12.05 -11.60
CA PHE A 14 21.68 13.22 -10.73
C PHE A 14 20.25 13.75 -10.81
N ARG A 15 19.72 13.94 -12.03
CA ARG A 15 18.34 14.35 -12.26
C ARG A 15 17.37 13.36 -11.61
N CYS A 16 17.44 12.07 -11.96
CA CYS A 16 16.52 11.07 -11.42
C CYS A 16 16.52 11.04 -9.87
N ARG A 17 17.70 11.22 -9.26
CA ARG A 17 17.85 11.19 -7.80
C ARG A 17 17.30 12.45 -7.12
N PHE A 18 17.63 13.64 -7.64
CA PHE A 18 17.36 14.92 -6.97
C PHE A 18 16.21 15.73 -7.58
N GLN A 19 15.52 15.24 -8.61
CA GLN A 19 14.36 15.92 -9.22
C GLN A 19 13.23 16.20 -8.23
N CYS A 20 13.09 15.38 -7.17
CA CYS A 20 12.12 15.61 -6.10
C CYS A 20 12.36 16.90 -5.29
N LEU A 21 13.54 17.53 -5.44
CA LEU A 21 13.84 18.82 -4.80
C LEU A 21 13.32 20.03 -5.58
N LEU A 22 12.94 19.84 -6.85
CA LEU A 22 12.35 20.92 -7.66
C LEU A 22 10.93 21.20 -7.23
N LYS A 23 10.53 22.47 -7.26
CA LYS A 23 9.13 22.85 -7.07
C LYS A 23 8.30 22.38 -8.27
N GLU A 24 7.03 22.03 -8.05
CA GLU A 24 6.14 21.54 -9.11
C GLU A 24 6.03 22.48 -10.32
N GLN A 25 6.17 23.79 -10.10
CA GLN A 25 6.09 24.82 -11.15
C GLN A 25 7.35 24.90 -12.04
N SER A 26 8.48 24.33 -11.60
CA SER A 26 9.75 24.32 -12.33
C SER A 26 10.10 22.95 -12.89
N ALA A 27 9.23 21.95 -12.69
CA ALA A 27 9.39 20.62 -13.24
C ALA A 27 9.47 20.69 -14.78
N PRO A 28 10.58 20.26 -15.39
CA PRO A 28 10.75 20.36 -16.83
C PRO A 28 9.77 19.45 -17.58
N ASN A 29 9.27 19.93 -18.73
CA ASN A 29 8.57 19.12 -19.73
C ASN A 29 9.38 17.87 -20.11
N GLU A 30 8.71 16.85 -20.64
CA GLU A 30 9.22 15.47 -20.87
C GLU A 30 10.55 15.39 -21.65
N TYR A 31 10.92 16.44 -22.40
CA TYR A 31 12.16 16.54 -23.18
C TYR A 31 13.01 17.76 -22.78
N VAL A 32 13.60 17.75 -21.59
CA VAL A 32 14.58 18.77 -21.18
C VAL A 32 15.94 18.14 -20.96
N ASP A 33 16.97 18.86 -21.43
CA ASP A 33 18.38 18.53 -21.26
C ASP A 33 18.71 18.26 -19.77
N ASP A 34 19.31 17.10 -19.50
CA ASP A 34 19.66 16.67 -18.16
C ASP A 34 20.70 17.62 -17.52
N ARG A 35 21.57 18.23 -18.34
CA ARG A 35 22.56 19.21 -17.86
C ARG A 35 21.87 20.49 -17.38
N ALA A 36 20.97 21.04 -18.19
CA ALA A 36 20.20 22.23 -17.83
C ALA A 36 19.33 21.97 -16.58
N THR A 37 18.68 20.80 -16.52
CA THR A 37 17.87 20.40 -15.36
C THR A 37 18.71 20.28 -14.09
N SER A 38 19.88 19.65 -14.18
CA SER A 38 20.80 19.53 -13.03
C SER A 38 21.29 20.89 -12.54
N GLY A 39 21.52 21.84 -13.45
CA GLY A 39 21.82 23.23 -13.11
C GLY A 39 20.69 23.90 -12.33
N LYS A 40 19.44 23.75 -12.80
CA LYS A 40 18.24 24.29 -12.11
C LYS A 40 18.05 23.71 -10.71
N ILE A 41 18.25 22.39 -10.54
CA ILE A 41 18.17 21.74 -9.22
C ILE A 41 19.14 22.40 -8.23
N LEU A 42 20.39 22.62 -8.66
CA LEU A 42 21.42 23.23 -7.83
C LEU A 42 21.12 24.70 -7.53
N GLU A 43 20.56 25.43 -8.49
CA GLU A 43 20.15 26.83 -8.33
C GLU A 43 18.97 26.98 -7.34
N GLU A 44 17.93 26.17 -7.48
CA GLU A 44 16.79 26.16 -6.55
C GLU A 44 17.17 25.74 -5.14
N CYS A 45 18.16 24.85 -5.01
CA CYS A 45 18.73 24.49 -3.72
C CYS A 45 19.61 25.59 -3.11
N GLY A 46 19.92 26.66 -3.85
CA GLY A 46 20.80 27.74 -3.39
C GLY A 46 22.27 27.32 -3.29
N ALA A 47 22.70 26.35 -4.10
CA ALA A 47 24.09 25.89 -4.08
C ALA A 47 25.03 26.97 -4.63
N PHE A 48 26.07 27.31 -3.87
CA PHE A 48 27.06 28.29 -4.32
C PHE A 48 27.92 27.74 -5.47
N ALA A 49 28.21 28.58 -6.47
CA ALA A 49 28.97 28.22 -7.68
C ALA A 49 30.40 27.69 -7.44
N HIS A 50 30.95 27.85 -6.23
CA HIS A 50 32.26 27.29 -5.87
C HIS A 50 32.19 25.84 -5.35
N ARG A 51 30.98 25.33 -5.04
CA ARG A 51 30.76 23.99 -4.47
C ARG A 51 30.40 22.93 -5.53
N TYR A 52 30.15 23.35 -6.77
CA TYR A 52 29.90 22.43 -7.90
C TYR A 52 30.51 22.94 -9.21
N ARG A 53 30.66 22.04 -10.19
CA ARG A 53 30.98 22.37 -11.59
C ARG A 53 30.16 21.49 -12.54
N LEU A 54 29.66 22.08 -13.62
CA LEU A 54 28.92 21.37 -14.67
C LEU A 54 29.86 21.01 -15.81
N GLY A 55 30.30 19.74 -15.88
CA GLY A 55 31.16 19.24 -16.95
C GLY A 55 30.41 18.93 -18.25
N LEU A 56 31.06 18.22 -19.17
CA LEU A 56 30.44 17.83 -20.44
C LEU A 56 29.36 16.75 -20.26
N SER A 57 29.63 15.71 -19.46
CA SER A 57 28.74 14.55 -19.27
C SER A 57 28.29 14.31 -17.83
N GLN A 58 28.89 15.01 -16.86
CA GLN A 58 28.71 14.76 -15.44
C GLN A 58 28.72 16.07 -14.63
N VAL A 59 28.06 16.04 -13.47
CA VAL A 59 28.13 17.05 -12.43
C VAL A 59 29.27 16.71 -11.48
N PHE A 60 30.12 17.67 -11.18
CA PHE A 60 31.17 17.57 -10.17
C PHE A 60 30.71 18.32 -8.92
N LEU A 61 30.72 17.66 -7.77
CA LEU A 61 30.24 18.19 -6.50
C LEU A 61 31.33 18.08 -5.44
N ARG A 62 31.33 19.02 -4.50
CA ARG A 62 31.99 18.80 -3.22
C ARG A 62 31.17 17.81 -2.38
N SER A 63 31.83 16.98 -1.58
CA SER A 63 31.14 16.03 -0.69
C SER A 63 30.14 16.74 0.24
N ASP A 64 30.53 17.86 0.84
CA ASP A 64 29.64 18.63 1.74
C ASP A 64 28.35 19.13 1.07
N LEU A 65 28.36 19.38 -0.24
CA LEU A 65 27.16 19.77 -0.98
C LEU A 65 26.30 18.55 -1.31
N LEU A 66 26.91 17.41 -1.64
CA LEU A 66 26.18 16.18 -1.91
C LEU A 66 25.41 15.73 -0.66
N ASP A 67 26.06 15.73 0.50
CA ASP A 67 25.44 15.35 1.78
C ASP A 67 24.22 16.23 2.09
N GLU A 68 24.33 17.55 1.90
CA GLU A 68 23.23 18.50 2.09
C GLU A 68 22.05 18.24 1.13
N LEU A 69 22.33 17.90 -0.13
CA LEU A 69 21.29 17.55 -1.10
C LEU A 69 20.60 16.23 -0.74
N GLU A 70 21.34 15.26 -0.20
CA GLU A 70 20.79 13.97 0.24
C GLU A 70 19.88 14.13 1.46
N GLU A 71 20.30 14.92 2.45
CA GLU A 71 19.51 15.20 3.64
C GLU A 71 18.19 15.90 3.27
N ARG A 72 18.23 16.94 2.42
CA ARG A 72 17.00 17.63 1.95
C ARG A 72 16.07 16.70 1.19
N ARG A 73 16.63 15.78 0.40
CA ARG A 73 15.85 14.78 -0.34
C ARG A 73 15.19 13.80 0.62
N GLU A 74 15.90 13.34 1.63
CA GLU A 74 15.36 12.43 2.64
C GLU A 74 14.18 13.09 3.38
N LEU A 75 14.31 14.35 3.79
CA LEU A 75 13.22 15.10 4.43
C LEU A 75 11.96 15.20 3.55
N ASN A 76 12.12 15.48 2.25
CA ASN A 76 10.99 15.53 1.32
C ASN A 76 10.34 14.14 1.09
N LEU A 77 11.14 13.08 1.00
CA LEU A 77 10.64 11.74 0.71
C LEU A 77 10.01 11.07 1.93
N ASN A 78 10.49 11.36 3.14
CA ASN A 78 10.00 10.71 4.36
C ASN A 78 8.49 10.91 4.57
N GLY A 79 7.99 12.14 4.44
CA GLY A 79 6.54 12.40 4.58
C GLY A 79 5.69 11.66 3.53
N LEU A 80 6.19 11.57 2.29
CA LEU A 80 5.50 10.83 1.23
C LEU A 80 5.48 9.32 1.51
N ILE A 81 6.61 8.75 1.96
CA ILE A 81 6.73 7.33 2.29
C ILE A 81 5.85 6.98 3.48
N GLU A 82 5.85 7.80 4.53
CA GLU A 82 5.00 7.61 5.70
C GLU A 82 3.52 7.61 5.32
N HIS A 83 3.08 8.59 4.53
CA HIS A 83 1.71 8.67 4.05
C HIS A 83 1.32 7.46 3.19
N PHE A 84 2.20 7.06 2.25
CA PHE A 84 1.98 5.86 1.45
C PHE A 84 1.83 4.62 2.31
N GLN A 85 2.73 4.43 3.28
CA GLN A 85 2.68 3.30 4.20
C GLN A 85 1.40 3.30 5.06
N GLU A 86 0.97 4.47 5.55
CA GLU A 86 -0.29 4.64 6.28
C GLU A 86 -1.47 4.16 5.43
N MET A 87 -1.55 4.61 4.17
CA MET A 87 -2.61 4.23 3.25
C MET A 87 -2.61 2.73 2.95
N CYS A 88 -1.44 2.11 2.75
CA CYS A 88 -1.31 0.66 2.59
C CYS A 88 -1.81 -0.10 3.83
N ARG A 89 -1.39 0.31 5.03
CA ARG A 89 -1.82 -0.30 6.30
C ARG A 89 -3.33 -0.21 6.47
N LYS A 90 -3.92 0.96 6.19
CA LYS A 90 -5.37 1.20 6.25
C LYS A 90 -6.14 0.31 5.28
N TYR A 91 -5.68 0.21 4.02
CA TYR A 91 -6.30 -0.64 3.01
C TYR A 91 -6.28 -2.12 3.42
N LEU A 92 -5.13 -2.61 3.88
CA LEU A 92 -5.00 -3.97 4.36
C LEU A 92 -5.94 -4.21 5.54
N ALA A 93 -5.91 -3.36 6.58
CA ALA A 93 -6.77 -3.48 7.75
C ALA A 93 -8.26 -3.57 7.40
N ALA A 94 -8.73 -2.74 6.45
CA ALA A 94 -10.11 -2.78 5.96
C ALA A 94 -10.45 -4.14 5.32
N LYS A 95 -9.55 -4.69 4.49
CA LYS A 95 -9.72 -6.00 3.87
C LYS A 95 -9.77 -7.14 4.89
N TRP A 96 -8.88 -7.11 5.89
CA TRP A 96 -8.88 -8.06 7.00
C TRP A 96 -10.18 -7.99 7.81
N LEU A 97 -10.65 -6.78 8.13
CA LEU A 97 -11.89 -6.56 8.88
C LEU A 97 -13.11 -7.07 8.12
N ALA A 98 -13.21 -6.82 6.81
CA ALA A 98 -14.30 -7.30 5.97
C ALA A 98 -14.39 -8.84 6.02
N LYS A 99 -13.25 -9.53 5.86
CA LYS A 99 -13.18 -11.00 5.97
C LYS A 99 -13.62 -11.48 7.36
N ARG A 100 -13.13 -10.85 8.43
CA ARG A 100 -13.49 -11.21 9.81
C ARG A 100 -14.98 -11.02 10.09
N ARG A 101 -15.60 -9.94 9.60
CA ARG A 101 -17.05 -9.69 9.78
C ARG A 101 -17.89 -10.80 9.15
N VAL A 102 -17.55 -11.24 7.94
CA VAL A 102 -18.25 -12.35 7.28
C VAL A 102 -18.12 -13.63 8.10
N GLN A 103 -16.91 -13.95 8.56
CA GLN A 103 -16.67 -15.12 9.41
C GLN A 103 -17.44 -15.04 10.74
N GLU A 104 -17.46 -13.88 11.39
CA GLU A 104 -18.18 -13.67 12.64
C GLU A 104 -19.69 -13.86 12.48
N ILE A 105 -20.28 -13.37 11.39
CA ILE A 105 -21.70 -13.59 11.08
C ILE A 105 -21.97 -15.09 10.88
N ALA A 106 -21.12 -15.77 10.09
CA ALA A 106 -21.26 -17.22 9.86
C ALA A 106 -21.15 -18.01 11.17
N ILE A 107 -20.16 -17.70 12.02
CA ILE A 107 -19.98 -18.33 13.33
C ILE A 107 -21.21 -18.10 14.20
N ARG A 108 -21.72 -16.87 14.29
CA ARG A 108 -22.91 -16.55 15.08
C ARG A 108 -24.14 -17.32 14.59
N CYS A 109 -24.33 -17.43 13.28
CA CYS A 109 -25.41 -18.21 12.69
C CYS A 109 -25.31 -19.69 13.07
N ILE A 110 -24.14 -20.30 12.86
CA ILE A 110 -23.88 -21.71 13.20
C ILE A 110 -24.10 -21.96 14.69
N GLN A 111 -23.56 -21.11 15.57
CA GLN A 111 -23.72 -21.25 17.02
C GLN A 111 -25.18 -21.09 17.46
N ARG A 112 -25.94 -20.16 16.86
CA ARG A 112 -27.37 -19.98 17.13
C ARG A 112 -28.14 -21.24 16.75
N ASN A 113 -27.90 -21.77 15.55
CA ASN A 113 -28.54 -22.99 15.07
C ASN A 113 -28.16 -24.21 15.91
N GLY A 114 -26.88 -24.35 16.29
CA GLY A 114 -26.43 -25.41 17.18
C GLY A 114 -27.12 -25.39 18.55
N ARG A 115 -27.29 -24.20 19.15
CA ARG A 115 -28.02 -24.05 20.41
C ARG A 115 -29.51 -24.36 20.27
N ALA A 116 -30.14 -23.93 19.18
CA ALA A 116 -31.55 -24.24 18.90
C ALA A 116 -31.75 -25.76 18.71
N TYR A 117 -30.89 -26.40 17.91
CA TYR A 117 -30.90 -27.84 17.72
C TYR A 117 -30.69 -28.60 19.03
N GLY A 118 -29.75 -28.16 19.88
CA GLY A 118 -29.52 -28.76 21.19
C GLY A 118 -30.78 -28.83 22.07
N LYS A 119 -31.64 -27.79 22.01
CA LYS A 119 -32.92 -27.75 22.75
C LYS A 119 -33.98 -28.66 22.14
N VAL A 120 -33.98 -28.84 20.82
CA VAL A 120 -35.05 -29.52 20.07
C VAL A 120 -34.74 -31.01 19.82
N ARG A 121 -33.47 -31.42 19.80
CA ARG A 121 -33.07 -32.78 19.39
C ARG A 121 -33.71 -33.89 20.24
N GLU A 122 -33.94 -33.63 21.52
CA GLU A 122 -34.49 -34.62 22.48
C GLU A 122 -36.03 -34.63 22.48
N TRP A 123 -36.67 -33.62 21.85
CA TRP A 123 -38.11 -33.49 21.77
C TRP A 123 -38.74 -34.65 20.95
N PRO A 124 -39.72 -35.41 21.49
CA PRO A 124 -40.30 -36.56 20.80
C PRO A 124 -40.92 -36.24 19.43
N TRP A 125 -41.60 -35.10 19.30
CA TRP A 125 -42.19 -34.66 18.04
C TRP A 125 -41.14 -34.42 16.95
N TRP A 126 -39.99 -33.85 17.31
CA TRP A 126 -38.88 -33.67 16.39
C TRP A 126 -38.31 -35.00 15.90
N ARG A 127 -38.16 -36.00 16.79
CA ARG A 127 -37.73 -37.36 16.41
C ARG A 127 -38.72 -38.05 15.47
N LEU A 128 -40.02 -37.89 15.70
CA LEU A 128 -41.06 -38.41 14.80
C LEU A 128 -40.93 -37.79 13.41
N VAL A 129 -40.83 -36.47 13.34
CA VAL A 129 -40.68 -35.72 12.09
C VAL A 129 -39.46 -36.19 11.29
N ILE A 130 -38.29 -36.34 11.92
CA ILE A 130 -37.07 -36.83 11.24
C ILE A 130 -37.26 -38.24 10.65
N ARG A 131 -38.01 -39.13 11.32
CA ARG A 131 -38.25 -40.50 10.84
C ARG A 131 -39.27 -40.57 9.71
N VAL A 132 -40.29 -39.71 9.73
CA VAL A 132 -41.40 -39.71 8.76
C VAL A 132 -41.02 -38.99 7.48
N LEU A 133 -40.32 -37.86 7.57
CA LEU A 133 -39.94 -37.05 6.42
C LEU A 133 -39.19 -37.81 5.30
N PRO A 134 -38.24 -38.74 5.51
CA PRO A 134 -37.55 -39.43 4.41
C PRO A 134 -38.43 -40.45 3.68
N LEU A 135 -39.56 -40.84 4.28
CA LEU A 135 -40.55 -41.75 3.67
C LEU A 135 -41.47 -41.02 2.69
N LEU A 136 -41.51 -39.69 2.75
CA LEU A 136 -42.27 -38.85 1.82
C LEU A 136 -41.41 -38.62 0.56
N VAL A 137 -41.93 -39.03 -0.60
CA VAL A 137 -41.20 -38.96 -1.89
C VAL A 137 -40.84 -37.51 -2.26
N ALA A 138 -41.67 -36.53 -1.88
CA ALA A 138 -41.46 -35.11 -2.17
C ALA A 138 -40.31 -34.46 -1.37
N THR A 139 -39.89 -35.05 -0.25
CA THR A 139 -38.88 -34.47 0.67
C THR A 139 -37.48 -35.03 0.44
N ARG A 140 -37.30 -36.11 -0.34
CA ARG A 140 -35.97 -36.67 -0.66
C ARG A 140 -35.02 -35.67 -1.32
N SER A 141 -35.54 -34.69 -2.07
CA SER A 141 -34.74 -33.65 -2.73
C SER A 141 -34.51 -32.40 -1.86
N HIS A 142 -35.24 -32.24 -0.75
CA HIS A 142 -35.27 -31.01 0.07
C HIS A 142 -34.58 -31.14 1.45
N PHE A 143 -34.10 -32.33 1.82
CA PHE A 143 -33.56 -32.60 3.15
C PHE A 143 -32.28 -31.84 3.53
N MET A 144 -31.56 -31.26 2.56
CA MET A 144 -30.45 -30.35 2.86
C MET A 144 -30.91 -28.94 3.27
N CYS A 145 -32.20 -28.62 3.14
CA CYS A 145 -32.70 -27.25 3.29
C CYS A 145 -33.31 -26.92 4.66
N PHE A 146 -33.52 -27.89 5.57
CA PHE A 146 -34.00 -27.54 6.92
C PHE A 146 -32.95 -26.89 7.82
N CYS A 147 -31.65 -26.99 7.45
CA CYS A 147 -30.62 -26.11 8.01
C CYS A 147 -30.63 -24.70 7.38
N TYR A 148 -31.27 -24.52 6.21
CA TYR A 148 -31.36 -23.23 5.51
C TYR A 148 -32.56 -22.38 5.95
N ALA A 149 -33.61 -22.96 6.54
CA ALA A 149 -34.84 -22.24 6.89
C ALA A 149 -34.78 -21.41 8.21
N VAL A 150 -33.59 -21.26 8.81
CA VAL A 150 -33.35 -20.34 9.96
C VAL A 150 -32.31 -19.26 9.60
N LEU A 151 -32.00 -19.10 8.31
CA LEU A 151 -31.44 -17.89 7.70
C LEU A 151 -32.57 -17.08 7.08
#